data_AF-A0A959ERH8-F1
#
_entry.id   AF-A0A959ERH8-F1
#
_cell.length_a   1.000
_cell.length_b   1.000
_cell.length_c   1.000
_cell.angle_alpha   90.00
_cell.angle_beta   90.00
_cell.angle_gamma   90.00
#
_symmetry.space_group_name_H-M   'P 1'
#
loop_
_entity.id
_entity.type
_entity.pdbx_description
1 polymer ?
#
loop_
_entity_poly.entity_id
_entity_poly.type
_entity_poly.pdbx_seq_one_letter_code
_entity_poly.pdbx_strand_id
1 'polypeptide(L)'
;WYTGISSTQQNEGMFTLNWNPDNPQSYLQLDYSGDNSTGEGTLRFTNVVTGSPDFGQYIEYRERPADPYDRAFDVQGDPGYFLEIQWNEDAKDGRVRHPFNFGDDQWHCWDSNLMDVECL
;
A
#
# COMPACT_ATOMS: atom_id res chain seq x y z
N TRP A 1 -11.16 -16.77 9.92
CA TRP A 1 -11.17 -17.89 8.96
C TRP A 1 -10.33 -17.45 7.78
N TYR A 2 -9.12 -17.98 7.68
CA TYR A 2 -8.12 -17.56 6.71
C TYR A 2 -7.25 -18.76 6.41
N THR A 3 -6.62 -18.77 5.24
CA THR A 3 -5.63 -19.77 4.87
C THR A 3 -4.41 -19.07 4.33
N GLY A 4 -3.22 -19.58 4.60
CA GLY A 4 -2.02 -18.93 4.11
C GLY A 4 -0.76 -19.72 4.39
N ILE A 5 0.33 -19.20 3.85
CA ILE A 5 1.68 -19.71 3.99
C ILE A 5 2.60 -18.56 4.37
N SER A 6 3.66 -18.89 5.12
CA SER A 6 4.73 -17.96 5.46
C SER A 6 6.05 -18.65 5.17
N SER A 7 7.04 -17.89 4.72
CA SER A 7 8.40 -18.41 4.64
C SER A 7 8.94 -18.70 6.05
N THR A 8 9.82 -19.69 6.15
CA THR A 8 10.51 -20.03 7.41
C THR A 8 11.42 -18.90 7.89
N GLN A 9 11.86 -18.05 6.96
CA GLN A 9 12.70 -16.88 7.22
C GLN A 9 11.86 -15.63 7.56
N GLN A 10 10.53 -15.74 7.60
CA GLN A 10 9.59 -14.68 7.98
C GLN A 10 9.69 -13.42 7.11
N ASN A 11 10.16 -13.59 5.88
CA ASN A 11 10.38 -12.50 4.92
C ASN A 11 9.39 -12.55 3.75
N GLU A 12 8.54 -13.56 3.67
CA GLU A 12 7.48 -13.66 2.67
C GLU A 12 6.25 -14.28 3.32
N GLY A 13 5.07 -13.83 2.91
CA GLY A 13 3.80 -14.35 3.42
C GLY A 13 2.69 -14.16 2.41
N MET A 14 1.79 -15.13 2.34
CA MET A 14 0.62 -15.09 1.49
C MET A 14 -0.57 -15.60 2.28
N PHE A 15 -1.58 -14.77 2.49
CA PHE A 15 -2.78 -15.14 3.25
C PHE A 15 -4.04 -14.72 2.50
N THR A 16 -4.99 -15.63 2.38
CA THR A 16 -6.33 -15.33 1.89
C THR A 16 -7.27 -15.21 3.08
N LEU A 17 -7.77 -13.99 3.26
CA LEU A 17 -8.93 -13.67 4.03
C LEU A 17 -10.16 -13.74 3.14
N ASN A 18 -11.26 -13.88 3.83
CA ASN A 18 -12.31 -14.75 3.39
C ASN A 18 -13.51 -14.02 4.07
N TRP A 19 -14.62 -13.78 3.38
CA TRP A 19 -15.81 -13.02 3.86
C TRP A 19 -16.40 -13.37 5.27
N ASN A 20 -17.17 -14.45 5.46
CA ASN A 20 -17.60 -14.95 6.77
C ASN A 20 -17.64 -16.51 6.83
N PRO A 21 -17.80 -17.13 8.02
CA PRO A 21 -17.81 -18.59 8.14
C PRO A 21 -18.93 -19.31 7.37
N ASP A 22 -20.06 -18.65 7.12
CA ASP A 22 -21.22 -19.21 6.43
C ASP A 22 -21.14 -19.05 4.90
N ASN A 23 -20.28 -18.15 4.42
CA ASN A 23 -19.97 -17.91 3.01
C ASN A 23 -18.46 -17.92 2.81
N PRO A 24 -17.87 -19.10 2.50
CA PRO A 24 -16.43 -19.27 2.43
C PRO A 24 -15.79 -18.69 1.14
N GLN A 25 -16.32 -17.57 0.64
CA GLN A 25 -15.79 -16.86 -0.51
C GLN A 25 -14.53 -16.05 -0.15
N SER A 26 -13.49 -16.19 -0.98
CA SER A 26 -12.28 -15.37 -0.92
C SER A 26 -12.64 -13.89 -1.05
N TYR A 27 -12.16 -13.09 -0.10
CA TYR A 27 -12.47 -11.67 -0.01
C TYR A 27 -11.22 -10.83 -0.24
N LEU A 28 -10.18 -11.08 0.55
CA LEU A 28 -9.01 -10.22 0.61
C LEU A 28 -7.75 -11.09 0.57
N GLN A 29 -6.87 -10.81 -0.36
CA GLN A 29 -5.56 -11.43 -0.45
C GLN A 29 -4.53 -10.51 0.19
N LEU A 30 -3.68 -11.08 1.04
CA LEU A 30 -2.55 -10.42 1.68
C LEU A 30 -1.27 -11.02 1.11
N ASP A 31 -0.43 -10.18 0.53
CA ASP A 31 0.89 -10.56 0.04
C ASP A 31 1.94 -9.70 0.74
N TYR A 32 2.84 -10.35 1.48
CA TYR A 32 3.97 -9.74 2.18
C TYR A 32 5.28 -10.22 1.56
N SER A 33 6.21 -9.29 1.36
CA SER A 33 7.59 -9.59 0.99
C SER A 33 8.51 -8.57 1.65
N GLY A 34 9.60 -9.03 2.24
CA GLY A 34 10.60 -8.20 2.89
C GLY A 34 12.01 -8.73 2.71
N ASP A 35 12.97 -7.86 2.95
CA ASP A 35 14.39 -8.15 2.97
C ASP A 35 14.94 -7.81 4.36
N ASN A 36 15.20 -8.87 5.14
CA ASN A 36 15.70 -8.74 6.50
C ASN A 36 17.10 -8.09 6.58
N SER A 37 17.83 -7.99 5.48
CA SER A 37 19.17 -7.38 5.44
C SER A 37 19.12 -5.87 5.25
N THR A 38 18.17 -5.38 4.45
CA THR A 38 17.99 -3.95 4.16
C THR A 38 16.90 -3.32 5.02
N GLY A 39 16.01 -4.13 5.61
CA GLY A 39 14.80 -3.66 6.28
C GLY A 39 13.72 -3.21 5.30
N GLU A 40 13.89 -3.50 4.00
CA GLU A 40 12.88 -3.19 3.01
C GLU A 40 11.68 -4.13 3.11
N GLY A 41 10.49 -3.63 2.82
CA GLY A 41 9.26 -4.40 2.96
C GLY A 41 8.14 -3.91 2.05
N THR A 42 7.23 -4.82 1.70
CA THR A 42 5.94 -4.51 1.11
C THR A 42 4.86 -5.39 1.73
N LEU A 43 3.69 -4.81 1.96
CA LEU A 43 2.47 -5.50 2.36
C LEU A 43 1.31 -4.99 1.53
N ARG A 44 0.74 -5.86 0.71
CA ARG A 44 -0.39 -5.55 -0.17
C ARG A 44 -1.64 -6.28 0.25
N PHE A 45 -2.76 -5.57 0.28
CA PHE A 45 -4.10 -6.11 0.44
C PHE A 45 -4.86 -5.93 -0.86
N THR A 46 -5.30 -7.01 -1.49
CA THR A 46 -6.01 -7.00 -2.79
C THR A 46 -7.41 -7.59 -2.65
N ASN A 47 -8.42 -6.92 -3.19
CA ASN A 47 -9.76 -7.48 -3.30
C ASN A 47 -9.78 -8.61 -4.35
N VAL A 48 -10.15 -9.81 -3.93
CA VAL A 48 -10.19 -11.02 -4.78
C VAL A 48 -11.59 -11.58 -5.00
N VAL A 49 -12.63 -10.79 -4.72
CA VAL A 49 -14.03 -11.15 -4.95
C VAL A 49 -14.31 -11.17 -6.46
N THR A 50 -14.30 -12.36 -7.05
CA THR A 50 -14.54 -12.53 -8.49
C THR A 50 -15.92 -11.99 -8.89
N GLY A 51 -15.97 -11.24 -10.00
CA GLY A 51 -17.19 -10.59 -10.49
C GLY A 51 -17.58 -9.29 -9.77
N SER A 52 -16.84 -8.89 -8.73
CA SER A 52 -16.96 -7.55 -8.14
C SER A 52 -16.36 -6.49 -9.07
N PRO A 53 -16.94 -5.27 -9.16
CA PRO A 53 -16.27 -4.14 -9.81
C PRO A 53 -14.91 -3.81 -9.16
N ASP A 54 -14.77 -4.12 -7.88
CA ASP A 54 -13.56 -3.83 -7.09
C ASP A 54 -12.49 -4.92 -7.22
N PHE A 55 -12.70 -5.95 -8.05
CA PHE A 55 -11.74 -7.05 -8.20
C PHE A 55 -10.39 -6.52 -8.68
N GLY A 56 -9.33 -6.78 -7.90
CA GLY A 56 -7.97 -6.33 -8.17
C GLY A 56 -7.63 -4.94 -7.62
N GLN A 57 -8.59 -4.20 -7.05
CA GLN A 57 -8.29 -3.00 -6.28
C GLN A 57 -7.44 -3.36 -5.05
N TYR A 58 -6.52 -2.47 -4.67
CA TYR A 58 -5.57 -2.76 -3.59
C TYR A 58 -5.16 -1.52 -2.79
N ILE A 59 -4.67 -1.79 -1.59
CA ILE A 59 -3.80 -0.91 -0.82
C ILE A 59 -2.48 -1.63 -0.58
N GLU A 60 -1.37 -0.97 -0.87
CA GLU A 60 -0.02 -1.47 -0.64
C GLU A 60 0.74 -0.49 0.24
N TYR A 61 1.35 -1.01 1.30
CA TYR A 61 2.29 -0.31 2.15
C TYR A 61 3.72 -0.75 1.81
N ARG A 62 4.66 0.19 1.76
CA ARG A 62 6.07 -0.08 1.45
C ARG A 62 7.00 0.59 2.46
N GLU A 63 8.08 -0.11 2.79
CA GLU A 63 9.20 0.38 3.61
C GLU A 63 10.48 0.35 2.78
N ARG A 64 11.18 1.48 2.72
CA ARG A 64 12.47 1.64 2.04
C ARG A 64 13.42 2.48 2.92
N PRO A 65 14.03 1.90 3.96
CA PRO A 65 14.80 2.67 4.97
C PRO A 65 15.96 3.52 4.42
N ALA A 66 16.45 3.23 3.22
CA ALA A 66 17.52 3.98 2.57
C ALA A 66 17.05 5.17 1.72
N ASP A 67 15.75 5.28 1.45
CA ASP A 67 15.17 6.33 0.61
C ASP A 67 14.87 7.59 1.44
N PRO A 68 14.86 8.79 0.81
CA PRO A 68 14.45 10.02 1.49
C PRO A 68 13.02 9.96 2.01
N TYR A 69 12.12 9.29 1.27
CA TYR A 69 10.77 8.96 1.70
C TYR A 69 10.71 7.46 1.98
N ASP A 70 11.00 7.08 3.21
CA ASP A 70 11.22 5.70 3.62
C ASP A 70 9.92 4.91 3.85
N ARG A 71 8.78 5.57 3.72
CA ARG A 71 7.44 4.98 3.81
C ARG A 71 6.58 5.37 2.62
N ALA A 72 5.74 4.45 2.17
CA ALA A 72 4.78 4.75 1.11
C ALA A 72 3.47 3.96 1.23
N PHE A 73 2.39 4.58 0.73
CA PHE A 73 1.13 3.90 0.41
C PHE A 73 0.81 4.09 -1.07
N ASP A 74 0.47 2.98 -1.74
CA ASP A 74 -0.13 3.00 -3.08
C ASP A 74 -1.55 2.43 -2.96
N VAL A 75 -2.54 3.19 -3.44
CA VAL A 75 -3.96 2.81 -3.41
C VAL A 75 -4.50 2.83 -4.83
N GLN A 76 -4.88 1.65 -5.33
CA GLN A 76 -5.51 1.47 -6.62
C GLN A 76 -7.00 1.20 -6.42
N GLY A 77 -7.83 2.15 -6.85
CA GLY A 77 -9.28 2.00 -6.96
C GLY A 77 -9.71 1.72 -8.39
N ASP A 78 -10.83 2.30 -8.79
CA ASP A 78 -11.33 2.30 -10.16
C ASP A 78 -10.32 2.85 -11.18
N PRO A 79 -10.49 2.57 -12.48
CA PRO A 79 -9.66 3.17 -13.53
C PRO A 79 -9.58 4.70 -13.40
N GLY A 80 -8.36 5.22 -13.30
CA GLY A 80 -8.08 6.66 -13.07
C GLY A 80 -8.01 7.07 -11.60
N TYR A 81 -8.38 6.18 -10.67
CA TYR A 81 -8.21 6.36 -9.24
C TYR A 81 -6.93 5.66 -8.77
N PHE A 82 -5.81 6.36 -8.88
CA PHE A 82 -4.55 5.96 -8.26
C PHE A 82 -4.08 7.06 -7.31
N LEU A 83 -3.78 6.67 -6.08
CA LEU A 83 -3.27 7.54 -5.03
C LEU A 83 -1.93 6.98 -4.56
N GLU A 84 -0.92 7.83 -4.58
CA GLU A 84 0.39 7.54 -4.03
C GLU A 84 0.70 8.53 -2.91
N ILE A 85 1.19 8.02 -1.81
CA ILE A 85 1.65 8.80 -0.66
C ILE A 85 3.05 8.31 -0.33
N GLN A 86 4.00 9.22 -0.16
CA GLN A 86 5.36 8.91 0.24
C GLN A 86 5.78 9.89 1.32
N TRP A 87 6.42 9.43 2.38
CA TRP A 87 6.87 10.28 3.46
C TRP A 87 8.11 9.71 4.14
N ASN A 88 8.80 10.58 4.87
CA ASN A 88 9.83 10.17 5.80
C ASN A 88 9.21 9.94 7.19
N GLU A 89 9.34 8.75 7.78
CA GLU A 89 8.73 8.44 9.09
C GLU A 89 9.27 9.35 10.22
N ASP A 90 10.57 9.61 10.21
CA ASP A 90 11.26 10.37 11.26
C ASP A 90 11.11 11.89 11.09
N ALA A 91 11.41 12.40 9.88
CA ALA A 91 11.38 13.82 9.53
C ALA A 91 9.96 14.34 9.28
N LYS A 92 9.02 13.43 8.98
CA LYS A 92 7.58 13.66 8.80
C LYS A 92 7.19 14.46 7.57
N ASP A 93 8.13 14.94 6.77
CA ASP A 93 7.85 15.52 5.46
C ASP A 93 7.48 14.45 4.44
N GLY A 94 6.79 14.86 3.38
CA GLY A 94 6.33 13.92 2.37
C GLY A 94 5.61 14.57 1.21
N ARG A 95 5.02 13.71 0.38
CA ARG A 95 4.34 14.07 -0.84
C ARG A 95 3.20 13.12 -1.18
N VAL A 96 2.16 13.66 -1.79
CA VAL A 96 1.00 12.94 -2.27
C VAL A 96 0.76 13.24 -3.74
N ARG A 97 0.44 12.21 -4.53
CA ARG A 97 0.03 12.33 -5.92
C ARG A 97 -1.30 11.61 -6.10
N HIS A 98 -2.29 12.35 -6.57
CA HIS A 98 -3.63 11.81 -6.80
C HIS A 98 -4.34 12.57 -7.93
N PRO A 99 -4.15 12.15 -9.19
CA PRO A 99 -4.66 12.89 -10.34
C PRO A 99 -6.17 13.11 -10.34
N PHE A 100 -6.92 12.15 -9.83
CA PHE A 100 -8.37 12.26 -9.69
C PHE A 100 -8.79 13.41 -8.76
N ASN A 101 -8.04 13.66 -7.68
CA ASN A 101 -8.36 14.69 -6.71
C ASN A 101 -7.80 16.06 -7.10
N PHE A 102 -6.56 16.12 -7.57
CA PHE A 102 -5.88 17.38 -7.86
C PHE A 102 -6.15 17.92 -9.27
N GLY A 103 -6.56 17.06 -10.21
CA GLY A 103 -6.73 17.44 -11.62
C GLY A 103 -5.41 17.61 -12.37
N ASP A 104 -4.28 17.25 -11.74
CA ASP A 104 -2.94 17.20 -12.31
C ASP A 104 -2.21 15.93 -11.89
N ASP A 105 -1.15 15.56 -12.61
CA ASP A 105 -0.29 14.41 -12.26
C ASP A 105 0.98 14.86 -11.52
N GLN A 106 0.87 15.91 -10.69
CA GLN A 106 2.00 16.43 -9.92
C GLN A 106 1.98 15.92 -8.48
N TRP A 107 3.15 15.96 -7.84
CA TRP A 107 3.27 15.77 -6.40
C TRP A 107 2.85 17.06 -5.69
N HIS A 108 2.12 16.90 -4.60
CA HIS A 108 1.76 17.95 -3.65
C HIS A 108 2.45 17.61 -2.33
N CYS A 109 3.26 18.52 -1.80
CA CYS A 109 4.21 18.22 -0.71
C CYS A 109 3.85 18.94 0.59
N TRP A 110 4.33 18.37 1.70
CA TRP A 110 4.25 19.00 3.02
C TRP A 110 5.61 18.93 3.74
N ASP A 111 5.86 19.89 4.64
CA ASP A 111 7.09 19.97 5.42
C ASP A 111 7.03 19.17 6.74
N SER A 112 8.11 19.21 7.52
CA SER A 112 8.17 18.53 8.83
C SER A 112 7.20 19.09 9.90
N ASN A 113 6.58 20.26 9.65
CA ASN A 113 5.50 20.81 10.47
C ASN A 113 4.11 20.39 9.97
N LEU A 114 4.04 19.53 8.96
CA LEU A 114 2.82 19.05 8.31
C LEU A 114 2.06 20.17 7.59
N MET A 115 2.77 21.18 7.10
CA MET A 115 2.20 22.29 6.33
C MET A 115 2.50 22.12 4.85
N ASP A 116 1.53 22.45 4.00
CA ASP A 116 1.70 22.42 2.55
C ASP A 116 2.85 23.32 2.10
N VAL A 117 3.72 22.79 1.24
CA VAL A 117 4.87 23.50 0.66
C VAL A 117 5.04 23.14 -0.81
N GLU A 118 5.80 23.97 -1.54
CA GLU A 118 6.24 23.59 -2.88
C GLU A 118 7.16 22.37 -2.82
N CYS A 119 6.95 21.42 -3.72
CA CYS A 119 7.83 20.27 -3.86
C CYS A 119 9.22 20.70 -4.37
N LEU A 120 10.26 20.18 -3.73
CA LEU A 120 11.67 20.41 -4.09
C LEU A 120 12.18 19.42 -5.13
#